data_AF-A0A659UIF1-F1
#
_entry.id   AF-A0A659UIF1-F1
#
_cell.length_a   1.000
_cell.length_b   1.000
_cell.length_c   1.000
_cell.angle_alpha   90.00
_cell.angle_beta   90.00
_cell.angle_gamma   90.00
#
_symmetry.space_group_name_H-M   'P 1'
#
loop_
_entity.id
_entity.type
_entity.pdbx_description
1 polymer ?
#
loop_
_entity_poly.entity_id
_entity_poly.type
_entity_poly.pdbx_seq_one_letter_code
_entity_poly.pdbx_strand_id
1 'polypeptide(L)'
;LRTVGTDRLQFESDLRRAIERREFTLAYQPIVRLEDGSVAGFEALLRWDHPRRGMIPPADFIPVAESCGLIVQLGLFAMQQAAEDLAGWQKQIGDAPLSV
;
A
#
# COMPACT_ATOMS: atom_id res chain seq x y z
N LEU A 1 -19.64 18.68 1.05
CA LEU A 1 -19.56 18.60 -0.42
C LEU A 1 -18.14 18.97 -0.83
N ARG A 2 -17.24 17.99 -1.06
CA ARG A 2 -15.90 18.24 -1.59
C ARG A 2 -15.93 17.98 -3.09
N THR A 3 -15.54 18.98 -3.87
CA THR A 3 -15.70 19.06 -5.32
C THR A 3 -14.66 18.16 -6.02
N VAL A 4 -15.02 16.92 -6.37
CA VAL A 4 -14.17 15.95 -7.11
C VAL A 4 -14.23 16.18 -8.64
N GLY A 5 -14.60 17.38 -9.09
CA GLY A 5 -14.96 17.63 -10.50
C GLY A 5 -13.81 17.99 -11.44
N THR A 6 -12.72 18.59 -10.94
CA THR A 6 -11.64 19.15 -11.78
C THR A 6 -10.29 18.42 -11.59
N ASP A 7 -10.22 17.49 -10.63
CA ASP A 7 -8.95 16.92 -10.13
C ASP A 7 -8.63 15.52 -10.70
N ARG A 8 -9.59 14.83 -11.34
CA ARG A 8 -9.46 13.38 -11.63
C ARG A 8 -8.40 13.03 -12.68
N LEU A 9 -8.31 13.78 -13.78
CA LEU A 9 -7.27 13.57 -14.80
C LEU A 9 -5.88 13.87 -14.24
N GLN A 10 -5.78 14.90 -13.40
CA GLN A 10 -4.54 15.23 -12.71
C GLN A 10 -4.16 14.12 -11.72
N PHE A 11 -5.12 13.60 -10.97
CA PHE A 11 -4.92 12.51 -10.02
C PHE A 11 -4.48 11.21 -10.70
N GLU A 12 -5.04 10.89 -11.85
CA GLU A 12 -4.58 9.76 -12.66
C GLU A 12 -3.14 9.96 -13.13
N SER A 13 -2.80 11.15 -13.64
CA SER A 13 -1.43 11.46 -14.05
C SER A 13 -0.45 11.39 -12.89
N ASP A 14 -0.83 11.90 -11.72
CA ASP A 14 -0.03 11.85 -10.50
C ASP A 14 0.12 10.40 -10.02
N LEU A 15 -0.92 9.56 -10.10
CA LEU A 15 -0.86 8.13 -9.78
C LEU A 15 0.13 7.37 -10.67
N ARG A 16 0.09 7.58 -12.00
CA ARG A 16 1.05 6.93 -12.93
C ARG A 16 2.48 7.31 -12.56
N ARG A 17 2.74 8.59 -12.33
CA ARG A 17 4.06 9.08 -11.93
C ARG A 17 4.50 8.53 -10.57
N ALA A 18 3.59 8.45 -9.61
CA ALA A 18 3.89 7.94 -8.27
C ALA A 18 4.30 6.46 -8.31
N ILE A 19 3.67 5.66 -9.17
CA ILE A 19 4.08 4.26 -9.42
C ILE A 19 5.50 4.21 -10.00
N GLU A 20 5.77 4.97 -11.06
CA GLU A 20 7.09 5.02 -11.71
C GLU A 20 8.20 5.52 -10.77
N ARG A 21 7.87 6.48 -9.90
CA ARG A 21 8.81 7.12 -8.97
C ARG A 21 8.92 6.41 -7.62
N ARG A 22 8.16 5.33 -7.40
CA ARG A 22 8.09 4.60 -6.13
C ARG A 22 7.74 5.52 -4.94
N GLU A 23 6.74 6.39 -5.13
CA GLU A 23 6.22 7.29 -4.07
C GLU A 23 5.23 6.58 -3.12
N PHE A 24 5.09 5.27 -3.26
CA PHE A 24 4.26 4.43 -2.41
C PHE A 24 5.11 3.69 -1.37
N THR A 25 4.54 3.50 -0.19
CA THR A 25 5.09 2.70 0.89
C THR A 25 4.03 1.77 1.46
N LEU A 26 4.44 0.78 2.26
CA LEU A 26 3.54 -0.09 2.99
C LEU A 26 3.61 0.23 4.48
N ALA A 27 2.44 0.37 5.10
CA ALA A 27 2.28 0.29 6.54
C ALA A 27 1.76 -1.11 6.89
N TYR A 28 2.19 -1.64 8.05
CA TYR A 28 1.83 -3.00 8.46
C TYR A 28 0.96 -2.97 9.71
N GLN A 29 -0.22 -3.57 9.62
CA GLN A 29 -1.11 -3.74 10.75
C GLN A 29 -1.01 -5.19 11.26
N PRO A 30 -0.64 -5.43 12.54
CA PRO A 30 -0.55 -6.78 13.08
C PRO A 30 -1.90 -7.50 13.09
N ILE A 31 -1.89 -8.75 12.67
CA ILE A 31 -2.97 -9.72 12.87
C ILE A 31 -2.53 -10.65 14.00
N VAL A 32 -3.37 -10.80 15.02
CA VAL A 32 -3.03 -11.55 16.24
C VAL A 32 -3.85 -12.84 16.37
N ARG A 33 -3.23 -13.88 16.93
CA ARG A 33 -3.91 -15.11 17.34
C ARG A 33 -4.74 -14.83 18.60
N LEU A 34 -5.99 -15.29 18.62
CA LEU A 34 -6.87 -15.05 19.77
C LEU A 34 -6.53 -15.95 20.95
N GLU A 35 -5.89 -17.10 20.71
CA GLU A 35 -5.57 -18.08 21.73
C GLU A 35 -4.51 -17.59 22.72
N ASP A 36 -3.48 -16.91 22.22
CA ASP A 36 -2.30 -16.53 23.00
C ASP A 36 -1.83 -15.08 22.79
N GLY A 37 -2.49 -14.31 21.92
CA GLY A 37 -2.14 -12.93 21.61
C GLY A 37 -0.86 -12.78 20.78
N SER A 38 -0.27 -13.89 20.30
CA SER A 38 0.91 -13.84 19.45
C SER A 38 0.58 -13.28 18.06
N VAL A 39 1.59 -12.73 17.38
CA VAL A 39 1.42 -12.21 16.01
C VAL A 39 1.33 -13.38 15.04
N ALA A 40 0.22 -13.44 14.29
CA ALA A 40 0.01 -14.42 13.22
C ALA A 40 0.57 -13.92 11.87
N GLY A 41 0.59 -12.60 11.67
CA GLY A 41 1.05 -11.97 10.44
C GLY A 41 0.70 -10.49 10.43
N PHE A 42 0.74 -9.89 9.26
CA PHE A 42 0.45 -8.47 9.07
C PHE A 42 -0.44 -8.25 7.85
N GLU A 43 -1.30 -7.26 7.91
CA GLU A 43 -1.95 -6.70 6.72
C GLU A 43 -1.05 -5.59 6.15
N ALA A 44 -0.67 -5.73 4.88
CA ALA A 44 0.05 -4.70 4.13
C ALA A 44 -0.91 -3.63 3.61
N LEU A 45 -0.77 -2.42 4.13
CA LEU A 45 -1.65 -1.29 3.82
C LEU A 45 -0.88 -0.23 3.04
N LEU A 46 -1.27 -0.03 1.77
CA LEU A 46 -0.64 0.93 0.88
C LEU A 46 -0.77 2.37 1.40
N ARG A 47 0.30 3.14 1.32
CA ARG A 47 0.37 4.55 1.69
C ARG A 47 0.99 5.34 0.54
N TRP A 48 0.41 6.51 0.27
CA TRP A 48 0.94 7.43 -0.72
C TRP A 48 1.38 8.71 -0.03
N ASP A 49 2.69 8.96 -0.02
CA ASP A 49 3.24 10.24 0.39
C ASP A 49 3.50 11.11 -0.84
N HIS A 50 2.50 11.91 -1.19
CA HIS A 50 2.56 12.70 -2.41
C HIS A 50 3.43 13.95 -2.21
N PRO A 51 4.41 14.22 -3.09
CA PRO A 51 5.47 15.21 -2.86
C PRO A 51 4.98 16.64 -2.62
N ARG A 52 3.75 16.98 -3.07
CA ARG A 52 3.14 18.31 -2.85
C ARG A 52 1.91 18.30 -1.95
N ARG A 53 1.26 17.14 -1.78
CA ARG A 53 -0.04 17.02 -1.08
C ARG A 53 0.12 16.37 0.29
N GLY A 54 1.33 15.86 0.59
CA GLY A 54 1.59 15.03 1.76
C GLY A 54 0.86 13.70 1.65
N MET A 55 0.56 13.11 2.81
CA MET A 55 -0.15 11.84 2.90
C MET A 55 -1.53 11.93 2.25
N ILE A 56 -1.76 11.09 1.24
CA ILE A 56 -3.07 10.91 0.61
C ILE A 56 -3.71 9.62 1.13
N PRO A 57 -4.93 9.66 1.70
CA PRO A 57 -5.63 8.47 2.16
C PRO A 57 -5.96 7.48 1.03
N PRO A 58 -5.90 6.15 1.26
CA PRO A 58 -6.34 5.15 0.28
C PRO A 58 -7.74 5.38 -0.28
N ALA A 59 -8.68 5.85 0.55
CA ALA A 59 -10.04 6.15 0.13
C ALA A 59 -10.13 7.20 -1.00
N ASP A 60 -9.11 8.06 -1.13
CA ASP A 60 -9.09 9.12 -2.14
C ASP A 60 -8.49 8.62 -3.47
N PHE A 61 -7.53 7.68 -3.44
CA PHE A 61 -6.80 7.26 -4.64
C PHE A 61 -7.14 5.87 -5.17
N ILE A 62 -7.61 4.95 -4.32
CA ILE A 62 -8.01 3.60 -4.75
C ILE A 62 -9.15 3.65 -5.78
N PRO A 63 -10.24 4.43 -5.59
CA PRO A 63 -11.31 4.50 -6.59
C PRO A 63 -10.85 5.03 -7.95
N VAL A 64 -9.87 5.94 -7.94
CA VAL A 64 -9.28 6.46 -9.19
C VAL A 64 -8.46 5.36 -9.86
N ALA A 65 -7.57 4.69 -9.11
CA ALA A 65 -6.75 3.59 -9.61
C ALA A 65 -7.58 2.43 -10.18
N GLU A 66 -8.71 2.10 -9.56
CA GLU A 66 -9.66 1.11 -10.08
C GLU A 66 -10.27 1.57 -11.41
N SER A 67 -10.74 2.82 -11.46
CA SER A 67 -11.41 3.35 -12.66
C SER A 67 -10.50 3.48 -13.89
N CYS A 68 -9.19 3.65 -13.71
CA CYS A 68 -8.21 3.78 -14.79
C CYS A 68 -7.32 2.54 -14.98
N GLY A 69 -7.60 1.44 -14.25
CA GLY A 69 -6.87 0.17 -14.34
C GLY A 69 -5.48 0.15 -13.69
N LEU A 70 -5.05 1.24 -13.05
CA LEU A 70 -3.77 1.30 -12.32
C LEU A 70 -3.78 0.47 -11.03
N ILE A 71 -4.95 0.06 -10.54
CA ILE A 71 -5.07 -0.79 -9.35
C ILE A 71 -4.27 -2.09 -9.48
N VAL A 72 -4.16 -2.65 -10.69
CA VAL A 72 -3.37 -3.86 -10.94
C VAL A 72 -1.87 -3.60 -10.73
N GLN A 73 -1.37 -2.46 -11.21
CA GLN A 73 0.04 -2.10 -11.03
C GLN A 73 0.36 -1.77 -9.57
N LEU A 74 -0.56 -1.10 -8.86
CA LEU A 74 -0.42 -0.85 -7.42
C LEU A 74 -0.45 -2.16 -6.62
N GLY A 75 -1.32 -3.10 -6.99
CA GLY A 75 -1.37 -4.42 -6.36
C GLY A 75 -0.06 -5.20 -6.56
N LEU A 76 0.49 -5.19 -7.77
CA LEU A 76 1.79 -5.81 -8.05
C LEU A 76 2.93 -5.17 -7.25
N PHE A 77 2.95 -3.83 -7.19
CA PHE A 77 3.91 -3.10 -6.35
C PHE A 77 3.79 -3.52 -4.88
N ALA A 78 2.57 -3.54 -4.33
CA ALA A 78 2.33 -3.88 -2.93
C ALA A 78 2.75 -5.33 -2.63
N MET A 79 2.40 -6.29 -3.49
CA MET A 79 2.79 -7.69 -3.31
C MET A 79 4.32 -7.86 -3.36
N GLN A 80 4.98 -7.21 -4.30
CA GLN A 80 6.44 -7.27 -4.42
C GLN A 80 7.12 -6.71 -3.17
N GLN A 81 6.73 -5.51 -2.73
CA GLN A 81 7.31 -4.88 -1.54
C GLN A 81 7.02 -5.68 -0.27
N ALA A 82 5.79 -6.20 -0.11
CA ALA A 82 5.43 -7.01 1.05
C ALA A 82 6.25 -8.32 1.10
N ALA A 83 6.46 -8.98 -0.04
CA ALA A 83 7.29 -10.18 -0.12
C ALA A 83 8.77 -9.87 0.21
N GLU A 84 9.30 -8.74 -0.26
CA GLU A 84 10.66 -8.28 0.08
C GLU A 84 10.81 -8.00 1.57
N ASP A 85 9.84 -7.32 2.17
CA ASP A 85 9.83 -6.98 3.60
C ASP A 85 9.73 -8.25 4.45
N LEU A 86 8.84 -9.19 4.10
CA LEU A 86 8.71 -10.48 4.78
C LEU A 86 10.00 -11.30 4.70
N ALA A 87 10.62 -11.40 3.52
CA ALA A 87 11.90 -12.08 3.36
C ALA A 87 13.02 -11.41 4.17
N GLY A 88 12.97 -10.08 4.31
CA GLY A 88 13.85 -9.31 5.18
C GLY A 88 13.68 -9.67 6.65
N TRP A 89 12.44 -9.74 7.13
CA TRP A 89 12.13 -10.11 8.52
C TRP A 89 12.53 -11.55 8.83
N GLN A 90 12.21 -12.51 7.96
CA GLN A 90 12.58 -13.93 8.14
C GLN A 90 14.10 -14.11 8.32
N LYS A 91 14.93 -13.31 7.63
CA LYS A 91 16.39 -13.32 7.84
C LYS A 91 16.83 -12.84 9.22
N GLN A 92 16.05 -11.96 9.86
CA GLN A 92 16.37 -11.38 11.17
C GLN A 92 15.86 -12.22 12.33
N ILE A 93 14.65 -12.79 12.22
CA ILE A 93 13.96 -13.48 13.31
C ILE A 93 13.88 -15.00 13.14
N GLY A 94 14.36 -15.53 12.01
CA GLY A 94 14.23 -16.94 11.64
C GLY A 94 12.89 -17.26 10.99
N ASP A 95 12.61 -18.56 10.84
CA ASP A 95 11.44 -19.08 10.11
C ASP A 95 10.14 -19.04 10.94
N ALA A 96 9.90 -17.91 11.61
CA ALA A 96 8.64 -17.67 12.28
C ALA A 96 7.50 -17.71 11.24
N PRO A 97 6.38 -18.40 11.51
CA PRO A 97 5.29 -18.56 10.55
C PRO A 97 4.46 -17.28 10.45
N LEU A 98 5.07 -16.22 9.90
CA LEU A 98 4.45 -14.92 9.64
C LEU A 98 3.97 -14.87 8.19
N SER A 99 2.75 -14.37 8.01
CA SER A 99 2.21 -14.01 6.70
C SER A 99 2.16 -12.49 6.53
N VAL A 100 2.18 -12.05 5.27
CA VAL A 100 1.86 -10.70 4.85
C VAL A 100 0.89 -10.75 3.67
#